data_AF-A0A3P7K7Y8-F1
#
_entry.id   AF-A0A3P7K7Y8-F1
#
_cell.length_a   1.000
_cell.length_b   1.000
_cell.length_c   1.000
_cell.angle_alpha   90.00
_cell.angle_beta   90.00
_cell.angle_gamma   90.00
#
_symmetry.space_group_name_H-M   'P 1'
#
loop_
_entity.id
_entity.type
_entity.pdbx_description
1 polymer ?
#
loop_
_entity_poly.entity_id
_entity_poly.type
_entity_poly.pdbx_seq_one_letter_code
_entity_poly.pdbx_strand_id
1 'polypeptide(L)'
;MKGLPDLLEPNNIADLEKAMEKISQMVHEPDADKSSIHELPAMFLNHLNIVEECCTDLPLFLRDLSNQGICLTNKTEKSPVEDFIVLQEVAVGDIDVNYLKELSHVKLNECLPLKDVTRLGKKIISVLKSAERSLELGTAFYALVENFFYMLTDKEKVTLIEMVHEWYICDSGSLPSLEKYLQNYSSGIVQCINHIGDHNDIQNDVAKFKNIRNKLLWYLLMVPRETLNRLLIQSLENKLIVPGVINILRPCRALLSLSVSNNVSEGIPVVIDSIASIFHNEAHRWTITEQQDRFVYLLTSLCRQRRATKEKNDEDTNGGSVLDGGKLLMLFVLPNLMKRSQEILMLKLLHRFTQAVGSKEIHFIWTRSIGEKTSNAVQSPELVLLIVELFMEFESKHHQASEICRNILKSLGEKLKGDDVVFEKDTTDFVLFSLRRYHWWIRYAICTWFSHTLSEPKQQVRHFYELLIAINILCLTQFSN
;
A
#
# COMPACT_ATOMS: atom_id res chain seq x y z
N MET A 1 -49.13 -11.19 32.18
CA MET A 1 -48.18 -10.12 31.83
C MET A 1 -48.93 -8.89 31.29
N LYS A 2 -49.16 -7.88 32.13
CA LYS A 2 -49.54 -6.51 31.70
C LYS A 2 -48.44 -5.60 32.20
N GLY A 3 -47.75 -4.88 31.30
CA GLY A 3 -46.74 -3.89 31.68
C GLY A 3 -45.35 -4.02 31.04
N LEU A 4 -45.22 -4.54 29.81
CA LEU A 4 -44.04 -4.22 29.00
C LEU A 4 -44.38 -3.00 28.12
N PRO A 5 -43.73 -1.84 28.29
CA PRO A 5 -43.83 -0.74 27.35
C PRO A 5 -43.04 -1.04 26.08
N ASP A 6 -43.49 -0.47 24.97
CA ASP A 6 -42.89 -0.49 23.63
C ASP A 6 -41.37 -0.37 23.68
N LEU A 7 -40.67 -1.50 23.50
CA LEU A 7 -39.20 -1.60 23.57
C LEU A 7 -38.53 -1.65 22.19
N LEU A 8 -39.31 -1.57 21.12
CA LEU A 8 -38.79 -1.74 19.76
C LEU A 8 -39.40 -0.68 18.84
N GLU A 9 -38.73 0.46 18.74
CA GLU A 9 -38.78 1.22 17.48
C GLU A 9 -37.90 0.49 16.44
N PRO A 10 -38.32 0.37 15.17
CA PRO A 10 -37.78 -0.66 14.26
C PRO A 10 -36.33 -0.47 13.76
N ASN A 11 -35.59 0.56 14.20
CA ASN A 11 -34.42 1.04 13.46
C ASN A 11 -33.11 1.16 14.26
N ASN A 12 -33.02 0.61 15.48
CA ASN A 12 -31.80 0.77 16.27
C ASN A 12 -31.34 -0.55 16.89
N ILE A 13 -30.41 -1.23 16.20
CA ILE A 13 -29.74 -2.44 16.66
C ILE A 13 -29.09 -2.23 18.04
N ALA A 14 -28.68 -1.01 18.37
CA ALA A 14 -28.14 -0.66 19.67
C ALA A 14 -29.16 -0.83 20.82
N ASP A 15 -30.45 -0.63 20.58
CA ASP A 15 -31.49 -0.82 21.58
C ASP A 15 -31.80 -2.31 21.79
N LEU A 16 -31.64 -3.12 20.75
CA LEU A 16 -31.70 -4.58 20.83
C LEU A 16 -30.50 -5.15 21.61
N GLU A 17 -29.28 -4.69 21.32
CA GLU A 17 -28.08 -5.10 22.07
C GLU A 17 -28.18 -4.71 23.54
N LYS A 18 -28.68 -3.51 23.84
CA LYS A 18 -28.90 -3.04 25.21
C LYS A 18 -30.01 -3.80 25.93
N ALA A 19 -31.06 -4.21 25.21
CA ALA A 19 -32.11 -5.08 25.75
C ALA A 19 -31.57 -6.48 26.04
N MET A 20 -30.75 -7.05 25.15
CA MET A 20 -30.12 -8.36 25.34
C MET A 20 -29.14 -8.36 26.51
N GLU A 21 -28.35 -7.29 26.67
CA GLU A 21 -27.43 -7.14 27.80
C GLU A 21 -28.20 -7.00 29.13
N LYS A 22 -29.33 -6.31 29.12
CA LYS A 22 -30.21 -6.16 30.30
C LYS A 22 -30.90 -7.48 30.68
N ILE A 23 -31.32 -8.27 29.68
CA ILE A 23 -31.87 -9.61 29.90
C ILE A 23 -30.80 -10.55 30.45
N SER A 24 -29.58 -10.50 29.90
CA SER A 24 -28.44 -11.28 30.41
C SER A 24 -28.10 -10.92 31.86
N GLN A 25 -28.17 -9.65 32.24
CA GLN A 25 -28.00 -9.21 33.64
C GLN A 25 -29.11 -9.72 34.55
N MET A 26 -30.38 -9.65 34.13
CA MET A 26 -31.52 -10.15 34.92
C MET A 26 -31.46 -11.68 35.13
N VAL A 27 -30.91 -12.42 34.17
CA VAL A 27 -30.73 -13.87 34.25
C VAL A 27 -29.60 -14.28 35.21
N HIS A 28 -28.67 -13.37 35.52
CA HIS A 28 -27.54 -13.62 36.42
C HIS A 28 -27.68 -13.00 37.81
N GLU A 29 -28.80 -12.33 38.09
CA GLU A 29 -29.14 -11.89 39.44
C GLU A 29 -29.59 -13.08 40.31
N PRO A 30 -29.01 -13.27 41.51
CA PRO A 30 -29.19 -14.48 42.33
C PRO A 30 -30.61 -14.69 42.87
N ASP A 31 -31.49 -13.69 42.80
CA ASP A 31 -32.88 -13.72 43.30
C ASP A 31 -33.93 -13.70 42.17
N ALA A 32 -33.55 -13.87 40.90
CA ALA A 32 -34.48 -13.86 39.78
C ALA A 32 -35.37 -15.12 39.76
N ASP A 33 -36.69 -14.92 39.64
CA ASP A 33 -37.69 -15.99 39.59
C ASP A 33 -37.55 -16.82 38.30
N LYS A 34 -36.84 -17.96 38.43
CA LYS A 34 -36.50 -18.87 37.33
C LYS A 34 -37.71 -19.42 36.57
N SER A 35 -38.92 -19.32 37.14
CA SER A 35 -40.17 -19.75 36.46
C SER A 35 -40.48 -18.91 35.22
N SER A 36 -40.10 -17.62 35.21
CA SER A 36 -40.29 -16.71 34.08
C SER A 36 -39.31 -16.93 32.92
N ILE A 37 -38.18 -17.59 33.17
CA ILE A 37 -37.17 -17.94 32.15
C ILE A 37 -37.67 -19.08 31.26
N HIS A 38 -38.51 -19.97 31.78
CA HIS A 38 -39.08 -21.10 31.03
C HIS A 38 -40.19 -20.71 30.04
N GLU A 39 -40.66 -19.46 30.06
CA GLU A 39 -41.62 -18.93 29.08
C GLU A 39 -40.95 -18.31 27.85
N LEU A 40 -39.60 -18.19 27.85
CA LEU A 40 -38.86 -17.66 26.70
C LEU A 40 -38.71 -18.72 25.60
N PRO A 41 -38.84 -18.35 24.31
CA PRO A 41 -38.64 -19.28 23.19
C PRO A 41 -37.26 -19.95 23.26
N ALA A 42 -37.19 -21.26 22.97
CA ALA A 42 -35.96 -22.05 23.09
C ALA A 42 -34.78 -21.48 22.28
N MET A 43 -35.05 -20.83 21.14
CA MET A 43 -34.02 -20.15 20.34
C MET A 43 -33.36 -18.97 21.08
N PHE A 44 -34.09 -18.30 21.97
CA PHE A 44 -33.61 -17.17 22.76
C PHE A 44 -32.74 -17.66 23.94
N LEU A 45 -33.11 -18.77 24.56
CA LEU A 45 -32.36 -19.40 25.64
C LEU A 45 -31.04 -20.01 25.16
N ASN A 46 -31.03 -20.59 23.95
CA ASN A 46 -29.83 -21.11 23.30
C ASN A 46 -28.77 -20.03 23.02
N HIS A 47 -29.18 -18.78 22.79
CA HIS A 47 -28.25 -17.65 22.64
C HIS A 47 -27.65 -17.17 23.97
N LEU A 48 -28.26 -17.52 25.10
CA LEU A 48 -27.81 -17.12 26.44
C LEU A 48 -26.91 -18.16 27.12
N ASN A 49 -26.53 -19.24 26.42
CA ASN A 49 -25.65 -20.31 26.93
C ASN A 49 -26.16 -20.99 28.22
N ILE A 50 -27.48 -21.03 28.42
CA ILE A 50 -28.10 -21.76 29.53
C ILE A 50 -28.58 -23.09 28.96
N VAL A 51 -27.76 -24.13 29.06
CA VAL A 51 -28.17 -25.50 28.70
C VAL A 51 -28.05 -26.38 29.94
N GLU A 52 -29.20 -26.80 30.46
CA GLU A 52 -29.34 -28.05 31.20
C GLU A 52 -30.22 -28.98 30.34
N GLU A 53 -29.70 -30.17 30.04
CA GLU A 53 -30.38 -31.20 29.26
C GLU A 53 -31.62 -31.71 29.99
N CYS A 54 -32.80 -31.67 29.35
CA CYS A 54 -33.85 -32.65 29.59
C CYS A 54 -34.80 -32.76 28.38
N CYS A 55 -34.80 -33.93 27.74
CA CYS A 55 -35.89 -34.40 26.90
C CYS A 55 -37.12 -34.70 27.77
N THR A 56 -38.31 -34.25 27.33
CA THR A 56 -39.52 -35.08 27.27
C THR A 56 -40.58 -34.41 26.39
N ASP A 57 -41.04 -35.17 25.39
CA ASP A 57 -42.32 -35.16 24.67
C ASP A 57 -43.09 -33.84 24.45
N LEU A 58 -43.22 -33.48 23.16
CA LEU A 58 -44.14 -32.46 22.69
C LEU A 58 -45.62 -32.91 22.86
N PRO A 59 -46.53 -32.05 23.33
CA PRO A 59 -47.96 -32.34 23.36
C PRO A 59 -48.56 -32.53 21.96
N LEU A 60 -49.46 -33.51 21.85
CA LEU A 60 -50.14 -33.96 20.62
C LEU A 60 -50.83 -32.88 19.77
N PHE A 61 -51.09 -31.67 20.30
CA PHE A 61 -51.76 -30.59 19.55
C PHE A 61 -50.84 -29.88 18.53
N LEU A 62 -49.51 -30.05 18.62
CA LEU A 62 -48.56 -29.46 17.67
C LEU A 62 -48.35 -30.31 16.41
N ARG A 63 -48.92 -31.52 16.34
CA ARG A 63 -48.83 -32.40 15.17
C ARG A 63 -49.83 -32.05 14.06
N ASP A 64 -50.86 -31.27 14.37
CA ASP A 64 -51.92 -30.91 13.42
C ASP A 64 -51.66 -29.62 12.63
N LEU A 65 -50.56 -28.91 12.92
CA LEU A 65 -50.13 -27.73 12.15
C LEU A 65 -49.11 -28.04 11.04
N SER A 66 -48.57 -29.27 10.97
CA SER A 66 -47.58 -29.63 9.95
C SER A 66 -48.16 -30.18 8.65
N ASN A 67 -49.49 -30.34 8.54
CA ASN A 67 -50.13 -30.98 7.39
C ASN A 67 -51.02 -30.07 6.53
N GLN A 68 -50.97 -28.75 6.71
CA GLN A 68 -51.54 -27.83 5.72
C GLN A 68 -50.45 -27.33 4.77
N GLY A 69 -50.28 -28.10 3.70
CA GLY A 69 -49.50 -27.70 2.54
C GLY A 69 -50.06 -26.43 1.94
N ILE A 70 -49.29 -25.35 2.03
CA ILE A 70 -49.40 -24.20 1.15
C ILE A 70 -48.10 -24.15 0.35
N CYS A 71 -48.21 -24.56 -0.91
CA CYS A 71 -47.20 -24.36 -1.93
C CYS A 71 -47.08 -22.85 -2.19
N LEU A 72 -46.08 -22.21 -1.59
CA LEU A 72 -45.64 -20.86 -1.94
C LEU A 72 -44.16 -20.96 -2.33
N THR A 73 -43.93 -21.02 -3.63
CA THR A 73 -42.63 -20.79 -4.25
C THR A 73 -42.25 -19.31 -4.09
N ASN A 74 -41.80 -18.93 -2.89
CA ASN A 74 -41.15 -17.65 -2.66
C ASN A 74 -39.66 -17.94 -2.42
N LYS A 75 -38.81 -17.46 -3.32
CA LYS A 75 -37.37 -17.36 -3.08
C LYS A 75 -37.18 -16.46 -1.87
N THR A 76 -36.94 -17.05 -0.72
CA THR A 76 -36.66 -16.34 0.52
C THR A 76 -35.33 -15.64 0.35
N GLU A 77 -35.32 -14.31 0.38
CA GLU A 77 -34.10 -13.53 0.52
C GLU A 77 -33.47 -13.91 1.87
N LYS A 78 -32.33 -14.62 1.81
CA LYS A 78 -31.59 -15.00 3.00
C LYS A 78 -31.03 -13.75 3.65
N SER A 79 -31.34 -13.57 4.93
CA SER A 79 -30.83 -12.48 5.75
C SER A 79 -29.31 -12.60 5.93
N PRO A 80 -28.55 -11.49 5.99
CA PRO A 80 -27.12 -11.50 6.29
C PRO A 80 -26.77 -12.18 7.62
N VAL A 81 -27.76 -12.43 8.49
CA VAL A 81 -27.62 -13.19 9.74
C VAL A 81 -27.32 -14.67 9.51
N GLU A 82 -27.84 -15.29 8.44
CA GLU A 82 -27.52 -16.69 8.13
C GLU A 82 -26.03 -16.86 7.78
N ASP A 83 -25.45 -15.91 7.05
CA ASP A 83 -24.02 -15.93 6.67
C ASP A 83 -23.08 -15.85 7.88
N PHE A 84 -23.54 -15.25 9.00
CA PHE A 84 -22.78 -15.23 10.25
C PHE A 84 -22.72 -16.60 10.94
N ILE A 85 -23.76 -17.42 10.84
CA ILE A 85 -23.81 -18.75 11.46
C ILE A 85 -22.78 -19.67 10.79
N VAL A 86 -22.74 -19.63 9.45
CA VAL A 86 -21.80 -20.43 8.64
C VAL A 86 -20.34 -20.19 9.06
N LEU A 87 -19.92 -18.93 9.18
CA LEU A 87 -18.54 -18.63 9.59
C LEU A 87 -18.20 -19.16 10.99
N GLN A 88 -19.18 -19.27 11.89
CA GLN A 88 -18.98 -19.82 13.22
C GLN A 88 -18.82 -21.34 13.19
N GLU A 89 -19.60 -22.03 12.36
CA GLU A 89 -19.45 -23.47 12.17
C GLU A 89 -18.12 -23.81 11.46
N VAL A 90 -17.62 -22.97 10.52
CA VAL A 90 -16.28 -23.16 9.91
C VAL A 90 -15.20 -23.02 10.98
N ALA A 91 -15.35 -22.08 11.92
CA ALA A 91 -14.37 -21.85 12.99
C ALA A 91 -14.20 -23.10 13.87
N VAL A 92 -15.31 -23.77 14.19
CA VAL A 92 -15.37 -25.00 14.99
C VAL A 92 -14.93 -26.23 14.18
N GLY A 93 -14.94 -26.15 12.85
CA GLY A 93 -14.60 -27.25 11.94
C GLY A 93 -15.74 -28.24 11.72
N ASP A 94 -16.98 -27.84 12.05
CA ASP A 94 -18.18 -28.66 12.00
C ASP A 94 -19.06 -28.27 10.80
N ILE A 95 -18.44 -28.09 9.62
CA ILE A 95 -19.15 -27.73 8.39
C ILE A 95 -19.06 -28.81 7.33
N ASP A 96 -20.22 -29.08 6.72
CA ASP A 96 -20.29 -29.83 5.47
C ASP A 96 -19.69 -29.00 4.33
N VAL A 97 -18.62 -29.52 3.73
CA VAL A 97 -17.93 -28.93 2.58
C VAL A 97 -18.89 -28.71 1.40
N ASN A 98 -19.91 -29.57 1.24
CA ASN A 98 -20.90 -29.40 0.16
C ASN A 98 -21.79 -28.19 0.41
N TYR A 99 -22.20 -27.96 1.66
CA TYR A 99 -22.97 -26.77 2.04
C TYR A 99 -22.16 -25.48 1.79
N LEU A 100 -20.87 -25.49 2.12
CA LEU A 100 -19.99 -24.35 1.85
C LEU A 100 -19.84 -24.08 0.33
N LYS A 101 -19.78 -25.14 -0.49
CA LYS A 101 -19.78 -25.02 -1.95
C LYS A 101 -21.09 -24.42 -2.46
N GLU A 102 -22.23 -24.85 -1.95
CA GLU A 102 -23.53 -24.27 -2.31
C GLU A 102 -23.60 -22.77 -1.98
N LEU A 103 -23.12 -22.37 -0.80
CA LEU A 103 -23.04 -20.97 -0.39
C LEU A 103 -22.09 -20.15 -1.26
N SER A 104 -21.01 -20.75 -1.75
CA SER A 104 -20.11 -20.10 -2.73
C SER A 104 -20.79 -19.81 -4.08
N HIS A 105 -22.02 -20.29 -4.32
CA HIS A 105 -22.79 -19.93 -5.51
C HIS A 105 -23.88 -18.88 -5.24
N VAL A 106 -24.08 -18.49 -3.99
CA VAL A 106 -25.07 -17.46 -3.61
C VAL A 106 -24.53 -16.08 -3.94
N LYS A 107 -25.32 -15.30 -4.68
CA LYS A 107 -25.05 -13.88 -4.94
C LYS A 107 -25.91 -13.03 -4.01
N LEU A 108 -25.29 -12.20 -3.17
CA LEU A 108 -25.98 -11.15 -2.45
C LEU A 108 -26.22 -9.98 -3.41
N ASN A 109 -27.45 -9.48 -3.43
CA ASN A 109 -27.87 -8.41 -4.36
C ASN A 109 -27.56 -7.00 -3.84
N GLU A 110 -27.15 -6.85 -2.58
CA GLU A 110 -27.00 -5.54 -1.92
C GLU A 110 -25.56 -5.29 -1.45
N CYS A 111 -25.13 -4.04 -1.54
CA CYS A 111 -23.84 -3.58 -1.00
C CYS A 111 -23.94 -3.47 0.53
N LEU A 112 -23.03 -4.12 1.24
CA LEU A 112 -22.98 -4.05 2.71
C LEU A 112 -22.40 -2.71 3.18
N PRO A 113 -22.88 -2.14 4.29
CA PRO A 113 -22.23 -0.99 4.92
C PRO A 113 -20.78 -1.31 5.37
N LEU A 114 -19.88 -0.33 5.28
CA LEU A 114 -18.46 -0.48 5.67
C LEU A 114 -18.26 -1.08 7.08
N LYS A 115 -19.12 -0.72 8.05
CA LYS A 115 -19.07 -1.28 9.42
C LYS A 115 -19.29 -2.80 9.43
N ASP A 116 -20.23 -3.28 8.62
CA ASP A 116 -20.51 -4.70 8.48
C ASP A 116 -19.37 -5.41 7.76
N VAL A 117 -18.76 -4.78 6.76
CA VAL A 117 -17.56 -5.31 6.09
C VAL A 117 -16.41 -5.48 7.08
N THR A 118 -16.13 -4.50 7.94
CA THR A 118 -15.06 -4.63 8.95
C THR A 118 -15.39 -5.74 9.96
N ARG A 119 -16.63 -5.86 10.42
CA ARG A 119 -17.05 -6.92 11.34
C ARG A 119 -16.92 -8.30 10.69
N LEU A 120 -17.38 -8.43 9.45
CA LEU A 120 -17.31 -9.67 8.69
C LEU A 120 -15.87 -10.02 8.33
N GLY A 121 -15.04 -9.05 7.94
CA GLY A 121 -13.61 -9.21 7.69
C GLY A 121 -12.87 -9.74 8.92
N LYS A 122 -13.16 -9.21 10.12
CA LYS A 122 -12.62 -9.77 11.38
C LYS A 122 -13.05 -11.22 11.60
N LYS A 123 -14.29 -11.56 11.26
CA LYS A 123 -14.79 -12.93 11.38
C LYS A 123 -14.13 -13.86 10.37
N ILE A 124 -14.00 -13.46 9.10
CA ILE A 124 -13.23 -14.17 8.06
C ILE A 124 -11.82 -14.45 8.58
N ILE A 125 -11.13 -13.42 9.10
CA ILE A 125 -9.78 -13.54 9.68
C ILE A 125 -9.72 -14.57 10.82
N SER A 126 -10.69 -14.55 11.74
CA SER A 126 -10.75 -15.52 12.84
C SER A 126 -10.90 -16.98 12.39
N VAL A 127 -11.43 -17.19 11.18
CA VAL A 127 -11.71 -18.50 10.59
C VAL A 127 -10.57 -18.99 9.69
N LEU A 128 -9.72 -18.08 9.16
CA LEU A 128 -8.64 -18.41 8.21
C LEU A 128 -7.78 -19.60 8.68
N LYS A 129 -7.35 -19.60 9.95
CA LYS A 129 -6.54 -20.69 10.51
C LYS A 129 -7.23 -22.05 10.48
N SER A 130 -8.55 -22.09 10.73
CA SER A 130 -9.33 -23.33 10.68
C SER A 130 -9.52 -23.79 9.24
N ALA A 131 -9.84 -22.86 8.33
CA ALA A 131 -9.98 -23.14 6.90
C ALA A 131 -8.68 -23.68 6.28
N GLU A 132 -7.52 -23.23 6.78
CA GLU A 132 -6.23 -23.65 6.25
C GLU A 132 -5.82 -25.10 6.57
N ARG A 133 -6.52 -25.76 7.51
CA ARG A 133 -6.20 -27.13 7.96
C ARG A 133 -6.49 -28.19 6.89
N SER A 134 -7.43 -27.93 5.99
CA SER A 134 -7.82 -28.86 4.92
C SER A 134 -7.81 -28.15 3.57
N LEU A 135 -7.27 -28.83 2.56
CA LEU A 135 -7.23 -28.30 1.19
C LEU A 135 -8.64 -28.11 0.63
N GLU A 136 -9.53 -29.08 0.85
CA GLU A 136 -10.91 -29.05 0.34
C GLU A 136 -11.73 -27.96 1.03
N LEU A 137 -11.66 -27.89 2.36
CA LEU A 137 -12.35 -26.87 3.15
C LEU A 137 -11.84 -25.47 2.78
N GLY A 138 -10.52 -25.30 2.73
CA GLY A 138 -9.91 -24.02 2.35
C GLY A 138 -10.29 -23.60 0.93
N THR A 139 -10.31 -24.52 -0.03
CA THR A 139 -10.72 -24.21 -1.42
C THR A 139 -12.16 -23.71 -1.47
N ALA A 140 -13.09 -24.41 -0.81
CA ALA A 140 -14.48 -23.99 -0.77
C ALA A 140 -14.65 -22.66 0.00
N PHE A 141 -13.88 -22.47 1.08
CA PHE A 141 -13.90 -21.25 1.89
C PHE A 141 -13.41 -20.05 1.08
N TYR A 142 -12.28 -20.15 0.40
CA TYR A 142 -11.76 -19.05 -0.41
C TYR A 142 -12.62 -18.77 -1.64
N ALA A 143 -13.35 -19.75 -2.18
CA ALA A 143 -14.38 -19.50 -3.19
C ALA A 143 -15.54 -18.66 -2.62
N LEU A 144 -15.98 -18.94 -1.39
CA LEU A 144 -16.98 -18.11 -0.70
C LEU A 144 -16.45 -16.67 -0.48
N VAL A 145 -15.22 -16.54 0.02
CA VAL A 145 -14.57 -15.24 0.25
C VAL A 145 -14.38 -14.48 -1.07
N GLU A 146 -14.10 -15.15 -2.18
CA GLU A 146 -13.99 -14.53 -3.51
C GLU A 146 -15.32 -13.90 -3.94
N ASN A 147 -16.42 -14.62 -3.81
CA ASN A 147 -17.75 -14.09 -4.15
C ASN A 147 -18.10 -12.89 -3.29
N PHE A 148 -17.87 -13.00 -1.99
CA PHE A 148 -18.03 -11.89 -1.06
C PHE A 148 -17.16 -10.69 -1.47
N PHE A 149 -15.89 -10.92 -1.79
CA PHE A 149 -14.96 -9.88 -2.21
C PHE A 149 -15.46 -9.11 -3.44
N TYR A 150 -16.05 -9.78 -4.43
CA TYR A 150 -16.59 -9.10 -5.61
C TYR A 150 -17.81 -8.22 -5.34
N MET A 151 -18.56 -8.48 -4.27
CA MET A 151 -19.71 -7.67 -3.84
C MET A 151 -19.29 -6.36 -3.15
N LEU A 152 -18.06 -6.29 -2.66
CA LEU A 152 -17.55 -5.11 -1.98
C LEU A 152 -17.30 -3.91 -2.91
N THR A 153 -17.50 -2.72 -2.38
CA THR A 153 -17.04 -1.47 -3.02
C THR A 153 -15.51 -1.41 -3.07
N ASP A 154 -14.95 -0.52 -3.90
CA ASP A 154 -13.49 -0.39 -4.04
C ASP A 154 -12.80 -0.08 -2.71
N LYS A 155 -13.41 0.77 -1.87
CA LYS A 155 -12.88 1.14 -0.55
C LYS A 155 -12.90 -0.04 0.42
N GLU A 156 -13.98 -0.81 0.39
CA GLU A 156 -14.16 -1.99 1.25
C GLU A 156 -13.20 -3.12 0.87
N LYS A 157 -12.96 -3.34 -0.44
CA LYS A 157 -11.94 -4.29 -0.92
C LYS A 157 -10.56 -3.98 -0.36
N VAL A 158 -10.15 -2.71 -0.46
CA VAL A 158 -8.86 -2.24 0.07
C VAL A 158 -8.79 -2.45 1.58
N THR A 159 -9.86 -2.08 2.30
CA THR A 159 -9.93 -2.25 3.76
C THR A 159 -9.78 -3.72 4.16
N LEU A 160 -10.46 -4.63 3.45
CA LEU A 160 -10.35 -6.07 3.72
C LEU A 160 -8.94 -6.60 3.43
N ILE A 161 -8.32 -6.16 2.32
CA ILE A 161 -6.93 -6.51 1.98
C ILE A 161 -5.96 -6.07 3.07
N GLU A 162 -6.07 -4.82 3.53
CA GLU A 162 -5.24 -4.29 4.61
C GLU A 162 -5.40 -5.11 5.89
N MET A 163 -6.65 -5.37 6.32
CA MET A 163 -6.92 -6.16 7.52
C MET A 163 -6.34 -7.58 7.46
N VAL A 164 -6.49 -8.27 6.33
CA VAL A 164 -5.98 -9.63 6.17
C VAL A 164 -4.45 -9.63 6.21
N HIS A 165 -3.80 -8.69 5.51
CA HIS A 165 -2.33 -8.68 5.47
C HIS A 165 -1.71 -8.23 6.80
N GLU A 166 -2.30 -7.26 7.48
CA GLU A 166 -1.89 -6.88 8.84
C GLU A 166 -1.98 -8.08 9.78
N TRP A 167 -3.05 -8.87 9.68
CA TRP A 167 -3.20 -10.09 10.47
C TRP A 167 -2.12 -11.13 10.16
N TYR A 168 -1.84 -11.45 8.89
CA TYR A 168 -0.75 -12.39 8.54
C TYR A 168 0.62 -11.89 9.00
N ILE A 169 0.91 -10.60 8.86
CA ILE A 169 2.18 -10.02 9.34
C ILE A 169 2.27 -10.14 10.86
N CYS A 170 1.18 -9.88 11.60
CA CYS A 170 1.17 -10.04 13.05
C CYS A 170 1.28 -11.51 13.50
N ASP A 171 0.68 -12.44 12.75
CA ASP A 171 0.60 -13.85 13.12
C ASP A 171 1.83 -14.66 12.72
N SER A 172 2.29 -14.51 11.48
CA SER A 172 3.38 -15.30 10.89
C SER A 172 4.62 -14.48 10.51
N GLY A 173 4.57 -13.15 10.63
CA GLY A 173 5.66 -12.27 10.17
C GLY A 173 5.80 -12.21 8.65
N SER A 174 4.85 -12.77 7.90
CA SER A 174 4.91 -12.89 6.44
C SER A 174 3.61 -12.41 5.79
N LEU A 175 3.64 -12.23 4.47
CA LEU A 175 2.43 -12.01 3.69
C LEU A 175 1.68 -13.34 3.44
N PRO A 176 0.38 -13.28 3.11
CA PRO A 176 -0.37 -14.45 2.65
C PRO A 176 0.32 -15.17 1.48
N SER A 177 0.30 -16.50 1.52
CA SER A 177 0.79 -17.41 0.47
C SER A 177 -0.28 -18.49 0.26
N LEU A 178 -1.40 -18.08 -0.36
CA LEU A 178 -2.60 -18.90 -0.51
C LEU A 178 -2.73 -19.55 -1.89
N GLU A 179 -1.61 -19.75 -2.59
CA GLU A 179 -1.54 -20.29 -3.95
C GLU A 179 -2.25 -21.65 -4.07
N LYS A 180 -2.10 -22.49 -3.04
CA LYS A 180 -2.65 -23.86 -3.01
C LYS A 180 -4.19 -23.91 -3.09
N TYR A 181 -4.87 -22.82 -2.75
CA TYR A 181 -6.34 -22.71 -2.79
C TYR A 181 -6.87 -22.08 -4.08
N LEU A 182 -5.97 -21.57 -4.94
CA LEU A 182 -6.35 -20.92 -6.18
C LEU A 182 -6.02 -21.81 -7.39
N GLN A 183 -7.05 -22.19 -8.15
CA GLN A 183 -6.85 -22.91 -9.40
C GLN A 183 -6.23 -21.99 -10.45
N ASN A 184 -5.11 -22.42 -11.04
CA ASN A 184 -4.45 -21.73 -12.17
C ASN A 184 -4.13 -20.24 -11.92
N TYR A 185 -3.84 -19.85 -10.67
CA TYR A 185 -3.61 -18.44 -10.32
C TYR A 185 -2.51 -17.78 -11.16
N SER A 186 -1.40 -18.51 -11.41
CA SER A 186 -0.27 -18.04 -12.21
C SER A 186 -0.71 -17.59 -13.61
N SER A 187 -1.42 -18.44 -14.36
CA SER A 187 -1.93 -18.07 -15.69
C SER A 187 -3.04 -17.03 -15.59
N GLY A 188 -3.86 -17.08 -14.55
CA GLY A 188 -4.91 -16.10 -14.28
C GLY A 188 -4.37 -14.68 -14.08
N ILE A 189 -3.27 -14.51 -13.34
CA ILE A 189 -2.61 -13.21 -13.15
C ILE A 189 -2.08 -12.70 -14.49
N VAL A 190 -1.34 -13.54 -15.24
CA VAL A 190 -0.78 -13.16 -16.55
C VAL A 190 -1.87 -12.73 -17.52
N GLN A 191 -2.97 -13.48 -17.58
CA GLN A 191 -4.13 -13.11 -18.37
C GLN A 191 -4.67 -11.75 -17.94
N CYS A 192 -4.89 -11.50 -16.65
CA CYS A 192 -5.39 -10.21 -16.19
C CYS A 192 -4.46 -9.06 -16.59
N ILE A 193 -3.14 -9.23 -16.45
CA ILE A 193 -2.16 -8.20 -16.80
C ILE A 193 -2.17 -7.92 -18.30
N ASN A 194 -2.21 -8.96 -19.14
CA ASN A 194 -2.25 -8.82 -20.60
C ASN A 194 -3.51 -8.08 -21.09
N HIS A 195 -4.60 -8.10 -20.31
CA HIS A 195 -5.85 -7.43 -20.65
C HIS A 195 -5.95 -5.99 -20.13
N ILE A 196 -5.00 -5.49 -19.32
CA ILE A 196 -5.02 -4.13 -18.77
C ILE A 196 -5.17 -3.07 -19.87
N GLY A 197 -4.50 -3.29 -21.01
CA GLY A 197 -4.48 -2.34 -22.12
C GLY A 197 -3.61 -1.11 -21.87
N ASP A 198 -3.58 -0.21 -22.83
CA ASP A 198 -2.90 1.08 -22.70
C ASP A 198 -3.79 2.15 -22.03
N HIS A 199 -3.31 3.40 -21.97
CA HIS A 199 -4.08 4.48 -21.35
C HIS A 199 -5.43 4.76 -22.06
N ASN A 200 -5.49 4.61 -23.37
CA ASN A 200 -6.71 4.83 -24.14
C ASN A 200 -7.69 3.68 -23.94
N ASP A 201 -7.20 2.43 -23.91
CA ASP A 201 -8.01 1.25 -23.62
C ASP A 201 -8.72 1.37 -22.26
N ILE A 202 -7.99 1.84 -21.25
CA ILE A 202 -8.52 2.06 -19.90
C ILE A 202 -9.63 3.10 -19.89
N GLN A 203 -9.52 4.15 -20.70
CA GLN A 203 -10.54 5.22 -20.79
C GLN A 203 -11.75 4.79 -21.61
N ASN A 204 -11.53 4.04 -22.68
CA ASN A 204 -12.58 3.63 -23.61
C ASN A 204 -13.46 2.52 -23.04
N ASP A 205 -12.91 1.63 -22.20
CA ASP A 205 -13.65 0.52 -21.58
C ASP A 205 -13.41 0.44 -20.06
N VAL A 206 -13.99 1.41 -19.35
CA VAL A 206 -13.90 1.53 -17.89
C VAL A 206 -14.46 0.27 -17.18
N ALA A 207 -15.49 -0.36 -17.74
CA ALA A 207 -16.12 -1.54 -17.16
C ALA A 207 -15.18 -2.77 -17.23
N LYS A 208 -14.55 -3.01 -18.39
CA LYS A 208 -13.51 -4.04 -18.54
C LYS A 208 -12.34 -3.79 -17.59
N PHE A 209 -11.83 -2.55 -17.54
CA PHE A 209 -10.73 -2.22 -16.63
C PHE A 209 -11.12 -2.42 -15.16
N LYS A 210 -12.34 -2.05 -14.76
CA LYS A 210 -12.85 -2.30 -13.40
C LYS A 210 -12.87 -3.79 -13.06
N ASN A 211 -13.29 -4.65 -13.99
CA ASN A 211 -13.28 -6.10 -13.80
C ASN A 211 -11.86 -6.66 -13.64
N ILE A 212 -10.93 -6.23 -14.49
CA ILE A 212 -9.51 -6.62 -14.41
C ILE A 212 -8.91 -6.16 -13.09
N ARG A 213 -9.15 -4.91 -12.69
CA ARG A 213 -8.70 -4.35 -11.43
C ARG A 213 -9.24 -5.16 -10.25
N ASN A 214 -10.53 -5.45 -10.20
CA ASN A 214 -11.12 -6.25 -9.13
C ASN A 214 -10.46 -7.62 -9.02
N LYS A 215 -10.21 -8.28 -10.15
CA LYS A 215 -9.55 -9.59 -10.17
C LYS A 215 -8.08 -9.53 -9.74
N LEU A 216 -7.36 -8.47 -10.08
CA LEU A 216 -5.99 -8.25 -9.60
C LEU A 216 -5.95 -7.88 -8.12
N LEU A 217 -6.94 -7.15 -7.59
CA LEU A 217 -7.08 -6.90 -6.16
C LEU A 217 -7.35 -8.21 -5.39
N TRP A 218 -8.15 -9.12 -5.95
CA TRP A 218 -8.33 -10.46 -5.41
C TRP A 218 -7.01 -11.23 -5.34
N TYR A 219 -6.20 -11.21 -6.41
CA TYR A 219 -4.88 -11.85 -6.36
C TYR A 219 -3.91 -11.15 -5.40
N LEU A 220 -4.03 -9.82 -5.22
CA LEU A 220 -3.26 -9.10 -4.21
C LEU A 220 -3.65 -9.50 -2.79
N LEU A 221 -4.92 -9.84 -2.52
CA LEU A 221 -5.37 -10.39 -1.23
C LEU A 221 -4.75 -11.76 -0.95
N MET A 222 -4.77 -12.64 -1.96
CA MET A 222 -4.46 -14.05 -1.78
C MET A 222 -2.97 -14.37 -1.88
N VAL A 223 -2.29 -13.76 -2.87
CA VAL A 223 -0.90 -14.06 -3.25
C VAL A 223 -0.17 -12.74 -3.60
N PRO A 224 -0.05 -11.80 -2.64
CA PRO A 224 0.44 -10.44 -2.90
C PRO A 224 1.82 -10.36 -3.52
N ARG A 225 2.79 -11.14 -2.99
CA ARG A 225 4.19 -11.07 -3.43
C ARG A 225 4.33 -11.44 -4.90
N GLU A 226 3.71 -12.54 -5.30
CA GLU A 226 3.75 -13.01 -6.68
C GLU A 226 2.98 -12.08 -7.63
N THR A 227 1.80 -11.61 -7.21
CA THR A 227 0.98 -10.69 -8.00
C THR A 227 1.71 -9.37 -8.25
N LEU A 228 2.31 -8.80 -7.20
CA LEU A 228 3.09 -7.57 -7.29
C LEU A 228 4.34 -7.76 -8.16
N ASN A 229 5.11 -8.84 -7.96
CA ASN A 229 6.28 -9.13 -8.79
C ASN A 229 5.92 -9.23 -10.27
N ARG A 230 4.83 -9.94 -10.61
CA ARG A 230 4.37 -10.05 -12.01
C ARG A 230 3.91 -8.71 -12.58
N LEU A 231 3.17 -7.91 -11.81
CA LEU A 231 2.76 -6.56 -12.25
C LEU A 231 3.97 -5.68 -12.57
N LEU A 232 5.01 -5.73 -11.73
CA LEU A 232 6.23 -4.96 -11.90
C LEU A 232 7.07 -5.47 -13.08
N ILE A 233 7.31 -6.78 -13.19
CA ILE A 233 8.07 -7.38 -14.31
C ILE A 233 7.37 -7.09 -15.64
N GLN A 234 6.06 -7.32 -15.75
CA GLN A 234 5.33 -7.08 -16.99
C GLN A 234 5.31 -5.58 -17.36
N SER A 235 5.37 -4.69 -16.37
CA SER A 235 5.51 -3.24 -16.60
C SER A 235 6.87 -2.86 -17.20
N LEU A 236 7.92 -3.64 -16.94
CA LEU A 236 9.23 -3.49 -17.59
C LEU A 236 9.21 -4.02 -19.03
N GLU A 237 8.40 -5.02 -19.30
CA GLU A 237 8.24 -5.57 -20.66
C GLU A 237 7.38 -4.66 -21.53
N ASN A 238 6.33 -4.08 -20.96
CA ASN A 238 5.41 -3.19 -21.64
C ASN A 238 5.17 -1.89 -20.84
N LYS A 239 5.82 -0.80 -21.25
CA LYS A 239 5.65 0.52 -20.62
C LYS A 239 4.21 1.08 -20.69
N LEU A 240 3.39 0.59 -21.62
CA LEU A 240 2.04 1.10 -21.86
C LEU A 240 1.05 0.73 -20.75
N ILE A 241 1.29 -0.38 -20.04
CA ILE A 241 0.42 -0.82 -18.94
C ILE A 241 0.71 -0.12 -17.61
N VAL A 242 1.84 0.60 -17.50
CA VAL A 242 2.27 1.28 -16.27
C VAL A 242 1.17 2.19 -15.67
N PRO A 243 0.44 3.01 -16.44
CA PRO A 243 -0.67 3.80 -15.91
C PRO A 243 -1.78 2.93 -15.29
N GLY A 244 -2.10 1.79 -15.91
CA GLY A 244 -3.09 0.84 -15.41
C GLY A 244 -2.62 0.17 -14.12
N VAL A 245 -1.38 -0.29 -14.07
CA VAL A 245 -0.76 -0.87 -12.87
C VAL A 245 -0.75 0.13 -11.72
N ILE A 246 -0.40 1.39 -11.97
CA ILE A 246 -0.47 2.45 -10.95
C ILE A 246 -1.91 2.63 -10.46
N ASN A 247 -2.90 2.64 -11.35
CA ASN A 247 -4.30 2.77 -10.96
C ASN A 247 -4.81 1.58 -10.12
N ILE A 248 -4.26 0.38 -10.31
CA ILE A 248 -4.58 -0.82 -9.52
C ILE A 248 -3.91 -0.76 -8.14
N LEU A 249 -2.64 -0.34 -8.08
CA LEU A 249 -1.85 -0.31 -6.84
C LEU A 249 -2.15 0.91 -5.96
N ARG A 250 -2.61 2.02 -6.55
CA ARG A 250 -2.85 3.28 -5.85
C ARG A 250 -3.85 3.19 -4.69
N PRO A 251 -4.97 2.45 -4.78
CA PRO A 251 -5.84 2.25 -3.63
C PRO A 251 -5.15 1.46 -2.50
N CYS A 252 -4.17 0.61 -2.81
CA CYS A 252 -3.50 -0.27 -1.85
C CYS A 252 -2.24 0.35 -1.22
N ARG A 253 -2.12 1.68 -1.10
CA ARG A 253 -0.88 2.31 -0.60
C ARG A 253 -0.48 1.83 0.79
N ALA A 254 -1.42 1.73 1.73
CA ALA A 254 -1.09 1.33 3.10
C ALA A 254 -0.52 -0.09 3.10
N LEU A 255 -1.12 -0.99 2.33
CA LEU A 255 -0.61 -2.34 2.09
C LEU A 255 0.84 -2.36 1.60
N LEU A 256 1.14 -1.55 0.60
CA LEU A 256 2.46 -1.48 -0.03
C LEU A 256 3.50 -0.85 0.89
N SER A 257 3.04 -0.11 1.91
CA SER A 257 3.86 0.46 2.97
C SER A 257 4.07 -0.47 4.16
N LEU A 258 3.33 -1.58 4.25
CA LEU A 258 3.52 -2.58 5.30
C LEU A 258 4.94 -3.12 5.23
N SER A 259 5.57 -3.17 6.38
CA SER A 259 6.94 -3.59 6.56
C SER A 259 6.98 -5.07 6.92
N VAL A 260 7.63 -5.89 6.10
CA VAL A 260 7.88 -7.30 6.46
C VAL A 260 9.14 -7.32 7.33
N SER A 261 9.02 -7.86 8.55
CA SER A 261 10.15 -7.91 9.48
C SER A 261 11.16 -8.95 8.99
N ASN A 262 12.32 -8.50 8.53
CA ASN A 262 13.53 -9.30 8.60
C ASN A 262 14.15 -9.00 9.95
N ASN A 263 14.47 -10.04 10.73
CA ASN A 263 14.75 -10.06 12.18
C ASN A 263 15.77 -9.05 12.80
N VAL A 264 16.22 -8.00 12.09
CA VAL A 264 17.35 -7.15 12.54
C VAL A 264 17.22 -5.63 12.20
N SER A 265 16.21 -5.12 11.49
CA SER A 265 16.10 -3.65 11.24
C SER A 265 14.68 -3.13 10.98
N GLU A 266 14.52 -1.79 10.95
CA GLU A 266 13.34 -1.11 10.39
C GLU A 266 12.87 -1.87 9.14
N GLY A 267 11.63 -2.35 9.16
CA GLY A 267 11.18 -3.29 8.14
C GLY A 267 11.03 -2.61 6.78
N ILE A 268 11.44 -3.32 5.73
CA ILE A 268 11.43 -2.82 4.36
C ILE A 268 9.99 -2.94 3.83
N PRO A 269 9.42 -1.87 3.24
CA PRO A 269 8.11 -1.94 2.59
C PRO A 269 8.08 -3.04 1.52
N VAL A 270 6.99 -3.80 1.46
CA VAL A 270 6.82 -4.93 0.51
C VAL A 270 7.18 -4.55 -0.93
N VAL A 271 6.78 -3.35 -1.38
CA VAL A 271 7.10 -2.90 -2.74
C VAL A 271 8.58 -2.70 -2.95
N ILE A 272 9.30 -2.17 -1.97
CA ILE A 272 10.74 -1.98 -2.06
C ILE A 272 11.45 -3.34 -2.04
N ASP A 273 10.99 -4.30 -1.24
CA ASP A 273 11.48 -5.68 -1.24
C ASP A 273 11.30 -6.33 -2.62
N SER A 274 10.12 -6.21 -3.22
CA SER A 274 9.84 -6.68 -4.58
C SER A 274 10.73 -6.00 -5.64
N ILE A 275 10.91 -4.67 -5.56
CA ILE A 275 11.78 -3.94 -6.48
C ILE A 275 13.24 -4.41 -6.34
N ALA A 276 13.72 -4.60 -5.10
CA ALA A 276 15.08 -5.07 -4.84
C ALA A 276 15.28 -6.50 -5.35
N SER A 277 14.30 -7.38 -5.14
CA SER A 277 14.31 -8.75 -5.66
C SER A 277 14.37 -8.77 -7.19
N ILE A 278 13.54 -7.99 -7.88
CA ILE A 278 13.57 -7.88 -9.35
C ILE A 278 14.93 -7.31 -9.81
N PHE A 279 15.42 -6.27 -9.15
CA PHE A 279 16.70 -5.66 -9.48
C PHE A 279 17.87 -6.65 -9.37
N HIS A 280 17.87 -7.54 -8.37
CA HIS A 280 18.92 -8.55 -8.23
C HIS A 280 18.73 -9.74 -9.17
N ASN A 281 17.51 -10.25 -9.32
CA ASN A 281 17.22 -11.42 -10.15
C ASN A 281 17.38 -11.13 -11.66
N GLU A 282 17.06 -9.92 -12.09
CA GLU A 282 17.12 -9.49 -13.49
C GLU A 282 18.40 -8.69 -13.82
N ALA A 283 19.51 -8.95 -13.10
CA ALA A 283 20.76 -8.20 -13.22
C ALA A 283 21.26 -8.05 -14.67
N HIS A 284 21.02 -9.05 -15.51
CA HIS A 284 21.38 -9.05 -16.92
C HIS A 284 20.67 -7.95 -17.74
N ARG A 285 19.42 -7.60 -17.38
CA ARG A 285 18.62 -6.57 -18.06
C ARG A 285 19.26 -5.19 -17.94
N TRP A 286 19.96 -4.91 -16.84
CA TRP A 286 20.47 -3.58 -16.55
C TRP A 286 21.70 -3.20 -17.37
N THR A 287 22.25 -4.12 -18.14
CA THR A 287 23.29 -3.81 -19.16
C THR A 287 22.69 -3.11 -20.38
N ILE A 288 21.38 -3.20 -20.60
CA ILE A 288 20.68 -2.66 -21.76
C ILE A 288 20.06 -1.31 -21.41
N THR A 289 20.47 -0.25 -22.12
CA THR A 289 20.02 1.13 -21.89
C THR A 289 18.49 1.27 -21.94
N GLU A 290 17.81 0.59 -22.86
CA GLU A 290 16.35 0.66 -22.94
C GLU A 290 15.67 0.07 -21.71
N GLN A 291 16.17 -1.05 -21.18
CA GLN A 291 15.63 -1.69 -19.98
C GLN A 291 15.88 -0.83 -18.73
N GLN A 292 17.05 -0.19 -18.64
CA GLN A 292 17.33 0.83 -17.63
C GLN A 292 16.29 1.96 -17.67
N ASP A 293 15.99 2.49 -18.85
CA ASP A 293 15.07 3.61 -19.00
C ASP A 293 13.62 3.20 -18.68
N ARG A 294 13.23 1.96 -18.99
CA ARG A 294 11.93 1.39 -18.58
C ARG A 294 11.83 1.21 -17.05
N PHE A 295 12.90 0.74 -16.42
CA PHE A 295 12.98 0.63 -14.95
C PHE A 295 12.87 2.00 -14.29
N VAL A 296 13.62 2.99 -14.80
CA VAL A 296 13.54 4.39 -14.36
C VAL A 296 12.11 4.93 -14.53
N TYR A 297 11.48 4.69 -15.67
CA TYR A 297 10.10 5.13 -15.91
C TYR A 297 9.10 4.49 -14.94
N LEU A 298 9.21 3.18 -14.67
CA LEU A 298 8.34 2.49 -13.73
C LEU A 298 8.49 3.06 -12.31
N LEU A 299 9.71 3.10 -11.77
CA LEU A 299 9.95 3.54 -10.39
C LEU A 299 9.57 5.01 -10.18
N THR A 300 9.90 5.87 -11.14
CA THR A 300 9.48 7.28 -11.08
C THR A 300 7.97 7.42 -11.14
N SER A 301 7.27 6.58 -11.91
CA SER A 301 5.82 6.64 -12.02
C SER A 301 5.11 6.11 -10.77
N LEU A 302 5.69 5.15 -10.04
CA LEU A 302 5.21 4.71 -8.73
C LEU A 302 5.32 5.80 -7.66
N CYS A 303 6.37 6.63 -7.73
CA CYS A 303 6.66 7.68 -6.74
C CYS A 303 5.99 9.03 -7.05
N ARG A 304 5.47 9.21 -8.27
CA ARG A 304 4.87 10.48 -8.70
C ARG A 304 3.51 10.70 -8.05
N GLN A 305 3.30 11.92 -7.56
CA GLN A 305 2.00 12.43 -7.15
C GLN A 305 1.66 13.70 -7.92
N ARG A 306 0.37 14.07 -7.94
CA ARG A 306 -0.07 15.33 -8.54
C ARG A 306 0.33 16.47 -7.61
N ARG A 307 0.89 17.55 -8.17
CA ARG A 307 1.17 18.78 -7.42
C ARG A 307 -0.14 19.31 -6.83
N ALA A 308 -0.14 19.55 -5.52
CA ALA A 308 -1.23 20.26 -4.87
C ALA A 308 -1.22 21.70 -5.39
N THR A 309 -2.07 22.00 -6.38
CA THR A 309 -2.41 23.39 -6.69
C THR A 309 -3.13 23.95 -5.47
N LYS A 310 -2.60 25.02 -4.88
CA LYS A 310 -3.09 25.68 -3.65
C LYS A 310 -4.56 26.15 -3.69
N GLU A 311 -5.32 25.89 -4.75
CA GLU A 311 -6.60 26.54 -5.04
C GLU A 311 -7.83 25.62 -5.09
N LYS A 312 -7.73 24.30 -4.86
CA LYS A 312 -8.94 23.46 -4.75
C LYS A 312 -8.90 22.50 -3.57
N ASN A 313 -9.71 22.83 -2.56
CA ASN A 313 -10.15 21.95 -1.48
C ASN A 313 -11.15 20.90 -2.02
N ASP A 314 -10.74 20.08 -2.99
CA ASP A 314 -11.49 18.87 -3.31
C ASP A 314 -10.87 17.74 -2.51
N GLU A 315 -11.64 17.19 -1.57
CA GLU A 315 -11.36 16.04 -0.69
C GLU A 315 -11.16 14.71 -1.45
N ASP A 316 -10.63 14.74 -2.67
CA ASP A 316 -10.23 13.54 -3.41
C ASP A 316 -8.90 13.03 -2.86
N THR A 317 -9.03 12.28 -1.76
CA THR A 317 -8.03 11.46 -1.04
C THR A 317 -7.23 10.48 -1.93
N ASN A 318 -7.48 10.43 -3.23
CA ASN A 318 -6.83 9.56 -4.20
C ASN A 318 -5.55 10.16 -4.84
N GLY A 319 -5.10 11.36 -4.47
CA GLY A 319 -3.99 12.07 -5.15
C GLY A 319 -2.54 11.63 -4.89
N GLY A 320 -2.25 10.82 -3.86
CA GLY A 320 -0.87 10.44 -3.47
C GLY A 320 -0.09 9.50 -4.42
N SER A 321 1.19 9.30 -4.13
CA SER A 321 2.05 8.33 -4.83
C SER A 321 1.75 6.89 -4.38
N VAL A 322 2.05 5.89 -5.20
CA VAL A 322 1.93 4.47 -4.80
C VAL A 322 3.03 4.13 -3.78
N LEU A 323 4.20 4.71 -3.98
CA LEU A 323 5.39 4.52 -3.17
C LEU A 323 5.94 5.87 -2.72
N ASP A 324 6.41 5.94 -1.47
CA ASP A 324 7.13 7.10 -0.96
C ASP A 324 8.50 7.20 -1.64
N GLY A 325 8.73 8.30 -2.35
CA GLY A 325 9.99 8.53 -3.08
C GLY A 325 11.20 8.65 -2.17
N GLY A 326 11.03 9.23 -0.97
CA GLY A 326 12.08 9.33 0.04
C GLY A 326 12.49 7.96 0.56
N LYS A 327 11.53 7.10 0.90
CA LYS A 327 11.81 5.71 1.29
C LYS A 327 12.52 4.94 0.19
N LEU A 328 12.08 5.04 -1.07
CA LEU A 328 12.74 4.36 -2.18
C LEU A 328 14.17 4.90 -2.40
N LEU A 329 14.38 6.21 -2.27
CA LEU A 329 15.71 6.81 -2.36
C LEU A 329 16.63 6.26 -1.26
N MET A 330 16.19 6.28 -0.01
CA MET A 330 16.98 5.90 1.16
C MET A 330 17.23 4.38 1.26
N LEU A 331 16.23 3.56 0.94
CA LEU A 331 16.31 2.10 1.12
C LEU A 331 16.79 1.34 -0.12
N PHE A 332 16.72 1.94 -1.31
CA PHE A 332 17.10 1.27 -2.56
C PHE A 332 18.15 2.03 -3.36
N VAL A 333 17.92 3.30 -3.70
CA VAL A 333 18.82 4.03 -4.62
C VAL A 333 20.17 4.32 -3.97
N LEU A 334 20.19 4.95 -2.78
CA LEU A 334 21.45 5.31 -2.11
C LEU A 334 22.28 4.08 -1.71
N PRO A 335 21.72 3.01 -1.12
CA PRO A 335 22.50 1.82 -0.79
C PRO A 335 23.15 1.17 -2.02
N ASN A 336 22.45 1.12 -3.16
CA ASN A 336 23.03 0.58 -4.40
C ASN A 336 24.08 1.51 -5.00
N LEU A 337 23.90 2.83 -4.90
CA LEU A 337 24.90 3.81 -5.31
C LEU A 337 26.18 3.70 -4.46
N MET A 338 26.05 3.57 -3.14
CA MET A 338 27.20 3.38 -2.23
C MET A 338 27.93 2.06 -2.47
N LYS A 339 27.21 0.99 -2.82
CA LYS A 339 27.79 -0.31 -3.21
C LYS A 339 28.39 -0.33 -4.62
N ARG A 340 28.29 0.77 -5.36
CA ARG A 340 28.67 0.90 -6.78
C ARG A 340 27.95 -0.12 -7.69
N SER A 341 26.72 -0.51 -7.32
CA SER A 341 25.90 -1.44 -8.10
C SER A 341 25.07 -0.69 -9.14
N GLN A 342 25.33 -0.96 -10.43
CA GLN A 342 24.64 -0.32 -11.56
C GLN A 342 24.58 1.21 -11.40
N GLU A 343 25.72 1.86 -11.11
CA GLU A 343 25.80 3.28 -10.73
C GLU A 343 25.08 4.21 -11.70
N ILE A 344 25.24 4.00 -13.01
CA ILE A 344 24.58 4.82 -14.04
C ILE A 344 23.06 4.74 -13.91
N LEU A 345 22.51 3.56 -13.63
CA LEU A 345 21.07 3.37 -13.44
C LEU A 345 20.58 4.07 -12.16
N MET A 346 21.32 3.95 -11.05
CA MET A 346 20.99 4.64 -9.80
C MET A 346 21.08 6.16 -9.94
N LEU A 347 22.07 6.67 -10.66
CA LEU A 347 22.19 8.09 -11.00
C LEU A 347 21.05 8.55 -11.91
N LYS A 348 20.65 7.77 -12.92
CA LYS A 348 19.49 8.07 -13.77
C LYS A 348 18.20 8.15 -12.92
N LEU A 349 18.00 7.22 -11.99
CA LEU A 349 16.85 7.23 -11.07
C LEU A 349 16.85 8.48 -10.20
N LEU A 350 17.97 8.77 -9.54
CA LEU A 350 18.12 9.96 -8.70
C LEU A 350 17.89 11.25 -9.49
N HIS A 351 18.44 11.34 -10.70
CA HIS A 351 18.21 12.49 -11.57
C HIS A 351 16.71 12.68 -11.85
N ARG A 352 15.99 11.61 -12.21
CA ARG A 352 14.53 11.70 -12.41
C ARG A 352 13.76 12.04 -11.14
N PHE A 353 14.24 11.64 -9.97
CA PHE A 353 13.63 11.96 -8.68
C PHE A 353 13.75 13.44 -8.33
N THR A 354 14.87 14.06 -8.71
CA THR A 354 15.09 15.50 -8.51
C THR A 354 14.37 16.38 -9.54
N GLN A 355 13.92 15.83 -10.66
CA GLN A 355 13.24 16.58 -11.71
C GLN A 355 11.74 16.74 -11.43
N ALA A 356 11.23 17.96 -11.61
CA ALA A 356 9.80 18.19 -11.79
C ALA A 356 9.39 17.90 -13.23
N VAL A 357 8.31 17.13 -13.45
CA VAL A 357 7.78 16.86 -14.81
C VAL A 357 6.32 17.28 -14.89
N GLY A 358 6.09 18.50 -15.38
CA GLY A 358 4.76 19.08 -15.54
C GLY A 358 4.05 19.31 -14.21
N SER A 359 2.83 18.76 -14.08
CA SER A 359 2.02 18.82 -12.87
C SER A 359 2.29 17.69 -11.88
N LYS A 360 3.29 16.84 -12.13
CA LYS A 360 3.64 15.70 -11.27
C LYS A 360 5.04 15.87 -10.71
N GLU A 361 5.19 15.53 -9.44
CA GLU A 361 6.49 15.54 -8.76
C GLU A 361 6.60 14.38 -7.78
N ILE A 362 7.83 14.14 -7.35
CA ILE A 362 8.14 13.23 -6.26
C ILE A 362 8.41 14.11 -5.04
N HIS A 363 7.62 13.90 -4.00
CA HIS A 363 7.75 14.64 -2.75
C HIS A 363 8.80 13.99 -1.86
N PHE A 364 9.55 14.82 -1.15
CA PHE A 364 10.55 14.41 -0.19
C PHE A 364 10.41 15.26 1.06
N ILE A 365 10.63 14.63 2.21
CA ILE A 365 10.89 15.33 3.46
C ILE A 365 12.40 15.50 3.53
N TRP A 366 12.88 16.73 3.69
CA TRP A 366 14.31 17.05 3.68
C TRP A 366 14.81 17.38 5.08
N THR A 367 15.94 16.80 5.47
CA THR A 367 16.68 17.30 6.65
C THR A 367 17.36 18.61 6.31
N ARG A 368 17.55 19.46 7.33
CA ARG A 368 18.26 20.74 7.21
C ARG A 368 19.64 20.71 7.86
N SER A 369 19.90 19.66 8.63
CA SER A 369 21.14 19.50 9.37
C SER A 369 21.87 18.21 9.09
N ILE A 370 23.20 18.29 9.12
CA ILE A 370 24.06 17.12 8.99
C ILE A 370 23.92 16.23 10.22
N GLY A 371 23.85 14.92 9.98
CA GLY A 371 23.68 13.92 11.02
C GLY A 371 22.25 13.86 11.58
N GLU A 372 21.33 14.69 11.08
CA GLU A 372 19.92 14.63 11.44
C GLU A 372 19.35 13.28 10.96
N LYS A 373 18.81 12.52 11.91
CA LYS A 373 18.17 11.22 11.67
C LYS A 373 16.70 11.32 12.02
N THR A 374 15.91 11.79 11.07
CA THR A 374 14.45 11.77 11.14
C THR A 374 13.94 10.62 10.28
N SER A 375 13.02 9.83 10.84
CA SER A 375 12.38 8.72 10.13
C SER A 375 11.75 9.22 8.83
N ASN A 376 12.11 8.61 7.69
CA ASN A 376 11.61 8.93 6.34
C ASN A 376 12.07 10.27 5.73
N ALA A 377 12.99 11.01 6.35
CA ALA A 377 13.57 12.19 5.68
C ALA A 377 14.84 11.84 4.89
N VAL A 378 15.02 12.53 3.77
CA VAL A 378 16.23 12.47 2.97
C VAL A 378 17.24 13.44 3.53
N GLN A 379 18.43 12.91 3.80
CA GLN A 379 19.58 13.66 4.31
C GLN A 379 20.14 14.59 3.22
N SER A 380 19.57 15.79 3.13
CA SER A 380 19.80 16.67 1.98
C SER A 380 21.23 17.24 1.93
N PRO A 381 21.87 17.66 3.05
CA PRO A 381 23.27 18.09 3.02
C PRO A 381 24.22 16.95 2.59
N GLU A 382 24.03 15.75 3.14
CA GLU A 382 24.83 14.56 2.83
C GLU A 382 24.63 14.12 1.39
N LEU A 383 23.41 14.19 0.87
CA LEU A 383 23.12 13.90 -0.53
C LEU A 383 23.86 14.88 -1.45
N VAL A 384 23.86 16.18 -1.15
CA VAL A 384 24.63 17.17 -1.94
C VAL A 384 26.11 16.81 -1.95
N LEU A 385 26.70 16.56 -0.77
CA LEU A 385 28.12 16.22 -0.65
C LEU A 385 28.47 14.92 -1.38
N LEU A 386 27.63 13.89 -1.28
CA LEU A 386 27.79 12.62 -1.99
C LEU A 386 27.82 12.82 -3.50
N ILE A 387 26.87 13.57 -4.06
CA ILE A 387 26.82 13.78 -5.52
C ILE A 387 27.98 14.63 -6.00
N VAL A 388 28.46 15.61 -5.21
CA VAL A 388 29.70 16.33 -5.53
C VAL A 388 30.90 15.38 -5.56
N GLU A 389 31.02 14.48 -4.59
CA GLU A 389 32.11 13.52 -4.54
C GLU A 389 32.10 12.57 -5.75
N LEU A 390 30.92 12.02 -6.09
CA LEU A 390 30.75 11.19 -7.28
C LEU A 390 31.03 11.96 -8.58
N PHE A 391 30.58 13.22 -8.67
CA PHE A 391 30.85 14.06 -9.84
C PHE A 391 32.35 14.22 -10.09
N MET A 392 33.12 14.52 -9.03
CA MET A 392 34.58 14.68 -9.11
C MET A 392 35.28 13.36 -9.45
N GLU A 393 34.81 12.24 -8.91
CA GLU A 393 35.36 10.93 -9.23
C GLU A 393 35.16 10.59 -10.71
N PHE A 394 33.96 10.85 -11.25
CA PHE A 394 33.62 10.48 -12.63
C PHE A 394 34.13 11.45 -13.69
N GLU A 395 34.47 12.69 -13.32
CA GLU A 395 34.95 13.71 -14.27
C GLU A 395 36.10 13.19 -15.15
N SER A 396 37.04 12.44 -14.56
CA SER A 396 38.20 11.89 -15.27
C SER A 396 37.98 10.49 -15.87
N LYS A 397 37.00 9.73 -15.36
CA LYS A 397 36.85 8.29 -15.65
C LYS A 397 35.64 7.95 -16.51
N HIS A 398 34.54 8.68 -16.36
CA HIS A 398 33.25 8.29 -16.93
C HIS A 398 32.39 9.52 -17.26
N HIS A 399 32.60 10.11 -18.44
CA HIS A 399 31.94 11.34 -18.87
C HIS A 399 30.41 11.32 -18.70
N GLN A 400 29.74 10.23 -19.10
CA GLN A 400 28.28 10.12 -18.96
C GLN A 400 27.81 10.18 -17.49
N ALA A 401 28.49 9.52 -16.55
CA ALA A 401 28.11 9.55 -15.14
C ALA A 401 28.38 10.92 -14.53
N SER A 402 29.49 11.56 -14.92
CA SER A 402 29.82 12.94 -14.55
C SER A 402 28.76 13.94 -15.03
N GLU A 403 28.32 13.82 -16.29
CA GLU A 403 27.23 14.61 -16.87
C GLU A 403 25.92 14.44 -16.08
N ILE A 404 25.56 13.20 -15.71
CA ILE A 404 24.36 12.93 -14.90
C ILE A 404 24.50 13.56 -13.51
N CYS A 405 25.65 13.43 -12.83
CA CYS A 405 25.88 14.03 -11.51
C CYS A 405 25.74 15.55 -11.54
N ARG A 406 26.30 16.21 -12.58
CA ARG A 406 26.14 17.65 -12.78
C ARG A 406 24.67 18.05 -12.91
N ASN A 407 23.90 17.29 -13.67
CA ASN A 407 22.47 17.55 -13.86
C ASN A 407 21.64 17.26 -12.60
N ILE A 408 22.02 16.26 -11.80
CA ILE A 408 21.44 16.01 -10.47
C ILE A 408 21.69 17.20 -9.57
N LEU A 409 22.93 17.70 -9.44
CA LEU A 409 23.26 18.83 -8.56
C LEU A 409 22.45 20.07 -8.92
N LYS A 410 22.34 20.39 -10.21
CA LYS A 410 21.52 21.51 -10.67
C LYS A 410 20.03 21.31 -10.34
N SER A 411 19.48 20.15 -10.69
CA SER A 411 18.05 19.84 -10.46
C SER A 411 17.71 19.78 -8.97
N LEU A 412 18.61 19.26 -8.14
CA LEU A 412 18.47 19.19 -6.70
C LEU A 412 18.48 20.60 -6.08
N GLY A 413 19.36 21.50 -6.53
CA GLY A 413 19.35 22.89 -6.08
C GLY A 413 18.02 23.60 -6.40
N GLU A 414 17.50 23.42 -7.62
CA GLU A 414 16.18 23.92 -8.00
C GLU A 414 15.05 23.32 -7.15
N LYS A 415 15.13 22.02 -6.86
CA LYS A 415 14.14 21.31 -6.05
C LYS A 415 14.14 21.75 -4.58
N LEU A 416 15.30 21.81 -3.93
CA LEU A 416 15.43 22.29 -2.55
C LEU A 416 14.99 23.74 -2.41
N LYS A 417 15.25 24.57 -3.42
CA LYS A 417 14.72 25.93 -3.50
C LYS A 417 13.18 25.93 -3.62
N GLY A 418 12.62 25.07 -4.48
CA GLY A 418 11.16 24.94 -4.64
C GLY A 418 10.45 24.44 -3.39
N ASP A 419 11.12 23.58 -2.62
CA ASP A 419 10.63 23.02 -1.36
C ASP A 419 10.98 23.89 -0.12
N ASP A 420 11.50 25.11 -0.34
CA ASP A 420 11.89 26.08 0.71
C ASP A 420 12.83 25.51 1.78
N VAL A 421 13.84 24.75 1.34
CA VAL A 421 14.84 24.16 2.21
C VAL A 421 16.03 25.10 2.37
N VAL A 422 16.26 25.53 3.61
CA VAL A 422 17.41 26.33 4.06
C VAL A 422 18.16 25.54 5.12
N PHE A 423 19.48 25.38 4.94
CA PHE A 423 20.33 24.68 5.90
C PHE A 423 20.59 25.53 7.12
N GLU A 424 20.75 24.86 8.26
CA GLU A 424 21.20 25.52 9.48
C GLU A 424 22.60 26.10 9.29
N LYS A 425 22.94 27.10 10.12
CA LYS A 425 24.21 27.83 10.02
C LYS A 425 25.41 26.88 10.10
N ASP A 426 25.43 25.99 11.09
CA ASP A 426 26.54 25.05 11.30
C ASP A 426 26.69 24.08 10.12
N THR A 427 25.57 23.63 9.55
CA THR A 427 25.55 22.80 8.35
C THR A 427 26.06 23.56 7.13
N THR A 428 25.66 24.82 6.97
CA THR A 428 26.16 25.70 5.90
C THR A 428 27.67 25.88 6.00
N ASP A 429 28.17 26.22 7.20
CA ASP A 429 29.60 26.39 7.47
C ASP A 429 30.38 25.10 7.17
N PHE A 430 29.84 23.94 7.58
CA PHE A 430 30.44 22.64 7.29
C PHE A 430 30.47 22.30 5.79
N VAL A 431 29.37 22.53 5.07
CA VAL A 431 29.31 22.27 3.61
C VAL A 431 30.30 23.17 2.88
N LEU A 432 30.33 24.47 3.18
CA LEU A 432 31.27 25.43 2.58
C LEU A 432 32.73 25.08 2.92
N PHE A 433 33.00 24.63 4.15
CA PHE A 433 34.32 24.14 4.54
C PHE A 433 34.72 22.90 3.75
N SER A 434 33.81 21.92 3.62
CA SER A 434 34.03 20.67 2.89
C SER A 434 34.33 20.92 1.40
N LEU A 435 33.72 21.96 0.82
CA LEU A 435 33.94 22.30 -0.58
C LEU A 435 35.34 22.89 -0.87
N ARG A 436 36.11 23.30 0.16
CA ARG A 436 37.46 23.88 -0.01
C ARG A 436 38.45 22.93 -0.68
N ARG A 437 38.23 21.61 -0.54
CA ARG A 437 39.08 20.57 -1.15
C ARG A 437 38.93 20.48 -2.68
N TYR A 438 37.87 21.07 -3.25
CA TYR A 438 37.59 20.98 -4.67
C TYR A 438 38.05 22.21 -5.46
N HIS A 439 38.12 22.05 -6.78
CA HIS A 439 38.43 23.14 -7.69
C HIS A 439 37.46 24.32 -7.53
N TRP A 440 37.95 25.52 -7.83
CA TRP A 440 37.20 26.76 -7.60
C TRP A 440 35.87 26.80 -8.37
N TRP A 441 35.83 26.23 -9.57
CA TRP A 441 34.63 26.23 -10.41
C TRP A 441 33.53 25.32 -9.84
N ILE A 442 33.89 24.25 -9.13
CA ILE A 442 32.94 23.41 -8.37
C ILE A 442 32.32 24.22 -7.24
N ARG A 443 33.16 24.87 -6.43
CA ARG A 443 32.72 25.74 -5.33
C ARG A 443 31.75 26.80 -5.85
N TYR A 444 32.11 27.44 -6.95
CA TYR A 444 31.27 28.43 -7.61
C TYR A 444 29.92 27.84 -8.06
N ALA A 445 29.93 26.68 -8.72
CA ALA A 445 28.71 26.03 -9.19
C ALA A 445 27.78 25.67 -8.03
N ILE A 446 28.31 25.08 -6.94
CA ILE A 446 27.51 24.71 -5.76
C ILE A 446 26.94 25.94 -5.05
N CYS A 447 27.75 26.96 -4.79
CA CYS A 447 27.25 28.22 -4.21
C CYS A 447 26.20 28.90 -5.09
N THR A 448 26.25 28.71 -6.41
CA THR A 448 25.27 29.26 -7.34
C THR A 448 23.96 28.46 -7.31
N TRP A 449 24.03 27.14 -7.52
CA TRP A 449 22.86 26.27 -7.60
C TRP A 449 22.13 26.13 -6.27
N PHE A 450 22.86 26.17 -5.15
CA PHE A 450 22.32 26.04 -3.79
C PHE A 450 22.34 27.36 -3.03
N SER A 451 22.36 28.51 -3.73
CA SER A 451 22.41 29.84 -3.11
C SER A 451 21.34 30.04 -2.03
N HIS A 452 20.08 29.70 -2.33
CA HIS A 452 18.98 29.74 -1.36
C HIS A 452 19.23 28.82 -0.16
N THR A 453 19.54 27.55 -0.44
CA THR A 453 19.72 26.53 0.58
C THR A 453 20.91 26.80 1.50
N LEU A 454 21.96 27.46 1.00
CA LEU A 454 23.15 27.85 1.74
C LEU A 454 23.06 29.25 2.36
N SER A 455 21.86 29.81 2.51
CA SER A 455 21.63 31.14 3.10
C SER A 455 22.39 32.27 2.39
N GLU A 456 22.37 32.25 1.05
CA GLU A 456 23.02 33.23 0.18
C GLU A 456 24.47 33.50 0.58
N PRO A 457 25.34 32.47 0.49
CA PRO A 457 26.71 32.58 0.98
C PRO A 457 27.38 33.74 0.23
N LYS A 458 27.89 34.73 0.98
CA LYS A 458 28.59 35.89 0.41
C LYS A 458 29.61 35.34 -0.58
N GLN A 459 29.34 35.57 -1.87
CA GLN A 459 30.14 35.01 -2.93
C GLN A 459 31.60 35.41 -2.69
N GLN A 460 32.45 34.46 -2.28
CA GLN A 460 33.91 34.64 -2.22
C GLN A 460 34.52 34.94 -3.61
N VAL A 461 33.67 35.03 -4.63
CA VAL A 461 33.93 35.30 -6.05
C VAL A 461 34.59 36.65 -6.28
N ARG A 462 34.40 37.64 -5.40
CA ARG A 462 34.98 38.98 -5.60
C ARG A 462 36.51 38.95 -5.68
N HIS A 463 37.18 38.20 -4.81
CA HIS A 463 38.64 38.10 -4.81
C HIS A 463 39.19 37.24 -5.96
N PHE A 464 38.36 36.35 -6.54
CA PHE A 464 38.80 35.45 -7.62
C PHE A 464 38.57 36.01 -9.02
N TYR A 465 37.50 36.80 -9.24
CA TYR A 465 37.38 37.60 -10.46
C TYR A 465 38.53 38.60 -10.57
N GLU A 466 38.91 39.21 -9.45
CA GLU A 466 40.10 40.06 -9.36
C GLU A 466 41.38 39.28 -9.68
N LEU A 467 41.52 38.03 -9.23
CA LEU A 467 42.67 37.17 -9.54
C LEU A 467 42.70 36.71 -11.01
N LEU A 468 41.56 36.34 -11.60
CA LEU A 468 41.45 35.94 -13.02
C LEU A 468 41.69 37.13 -13.95
N ILE A 469 41.19 38.31 -13.58
CA ILE A 469 41.52 39.57 -14.26
C ILE A 469 43.01 39.86 -14.11
N ALA A 470 43.59 39.72 -12.92
CA ALA A 470 45.03 39.93 -12.70
C ALA A 470 45.91 38.95 -13.50
N ILE A 471 45.52 37.67 -13.59
CA ILE A 471 46.23 36.65 -14.38
C ILE A 471 46.09 36.94 -15.88
N ASN A 472 44.91 37.28 -16.38
CA ASN A 472 44.74 37.66 -17.79
C ASN A 472 45.53 38.92 -18.15
N ILE A 473 45.55 39.92 -17.26
CA ILE A 473 46.38 41.13 -17.43
C ILE A 473 47.86 40.75 -17.45
N LEU A 474 48.34 39.91 -16.53
CA LEU A 474 49.73 39.46 -16.47
C LEU A 474 50.13 38.67 -17.74
N CYS A 475 49.30 37.75 -18.21
CA CYS A 475 49.54 37.01 -19.46
C CYS A 475 49.55 37.93 -20.68
N LEU A 476 48.66 38.92 -20.76
CA LEU A 476 48.66 39.90 -21.85
C LEU A 476 49.90 40.81 -21.81
N THR A 477 50.40 41.16 -20.63
CA THR A 477 51.62 41.99 -20.49
C THR A 477 52.91 41.21 -20.80
N GLN A 478 52.96 39.89 -20.64
CA GLN A 478 54.12 39.07 -21.01
C GLN A 478 54.20 38.75 -22.51
N PHE A 479 53.09 38.85 -23.25
CA PHE A 479 53.06 38.68 -24.71
C PHE A 479 53.25 39.99 -25.49
N SER A 480 53.35 41.13 -24.79
CA SER A 480 53.52 42.47 -25.39
C SER A 480 54.93 43.06 -25.22
N ASN A 481 55.88 42.28 -24.71
CA ASN A 481 57.33 42.55 -24.73
C ASN A 481 58.02 41.44 -25.51
#